data_AF-A0A1I8ALW2-F1
#
_entry.id   AF-A0A1I8ALW2-F1
#
_cell.length_a   1.000
_cell.length_b   1.000
_cell.length_c   1.000
_cell.angle_alpha   90.00
_cell.angle_beta   90.00
_cell.angle_gamma   90.00
#
_symmetry.space_group_name_H-M   'P 1'
#
loop_
_entity.id
_entity.type
_entity.pdbx_description
1 polymer ?
#
loop_
_entity_poly.entity_id
_entity_poly.type
_entity_poly.pdbx_seq_one_letter_code
_entity_poly.pdbx_strand_id
1 'polypeptide(L)'
;MTMDGHRTDTEDAAYFGAANRNKESITLDIGTAQGADVVRQLVSRCDILVENFKVGGLKKYGLDYESLQAINPALIYCSITGFGQTGPYASRPGYDFMIQGLGGLMSLTGEPGGEPQKAGVAVADVMTGMYATVAVLAAVVERHRSGLGQHLDIALLDCQVAMMANQNMNYLCTGQAPQRPGAGSRGYSSRAHQYDGTGLSGPTSAGARFASGLADRAGWQAAFGGQPFAFVGYAGAVSQCAPAFG
;
A
#
# COMPACT_ATOMS: atom_id res chain seq x y z
N MET A 1 18.57 10.49 13.48
CA MET A 1 18.38 11.89 13.00
C MET A 1 17.51 12.65 14.00
N THR A 2 18.12 13.32 14.97
CA THR A 2 17.46 14.34 15.81
C THR A 2 17.41 15.63 15.00
N MET A 3 16.20 16.12 14.74
CA MET A 3 16.00 17.42 14.08
C MET A 3 16.19 18.52 15.13
N ASP A 4 17.43 18.71 15.59
CA ASP A 4 17.82 20.00 16.16
C ASP A 4 18.09 20.95 15.00
N GLY A 5 17.45 22.12 15.07
CA GLY A 5 17.31 23.06 13.97
C GLY A 5 18.62 23.34 13.22
N HIS A 6 18.55 23.23 11.91
CA HIS A 6 19.52 23.78 10.94
C HIS A 6 20.90 23.11 10.94
N ARG A 7 20.95 21.79 10.77
CA ARG A 7 22.15 21.13 10.24
C ARG A 7 21.94 20.77 8.77
N THR A 8 22.45 21.63 7.89
CA THR A 8 22.45 21.48 6.42
C THR A 8 23.52 20.53 5.88
N ASP A 9 24.31 19.90 6.75
CA ASP A 9 25.49 19.12 6.38
C ASP A 9 25.25 17.61 6.48
N THR A 10 24.21 17.10 5.82
CA THR A 10 24.07 15.65 5.62
C THR A 10 24.39 15.34 4.17
N GLU A 11 25.44 14.54 3.91
CA GLU A 11 25.76 14.01 2.58
C GLU A 11 24.73 12.96 2.09
N ASP A 12 23.78 12.59 2.95
CA ASP A 12 22.74 11.62 2.66
C ASP A 12 21.75 12.13 1.60
N ALA A 13 21.36 11.24 0.69
CA ALA A 13 20.32 11.53 -0.30
C ALA A 13 18.98 11.86 0.39
N ALA A 14 18.21 12.80 -0.17
CA ALA A 14 16.87 13.15 0.32
C ALA A 14 15.94 11.93 0.42
N TYR A 15 16.14 10.93 -0.44
CA TYR A 15 15.43 9.64 -0.38
C TYR A 15 15.65 8.92 0.96
N PHE A 16 16.88 8.89 1.47
CA PHE A 16 17.21 8.30 2.78
C PHE A 16 16.49 9.04 3.91
N GLY A 17 16.52 10.38 3.87
CA GLY A 17 15.83 11.25 4.82
C GLY A 17 14.30 11.18 4.76
N ALA A 18 13.70 10.64 3.69
CA ALA A 18 12.26 10.45 3.59
C ALA A 18 11.77 9.26 4.45
N ALA A 19 12.60 8.23 4.63
CA ALA A 19 12.21 6.95 5.25
C ALA A 19 12.96 6.57 6.54
N ASN A 20 13.97 7.35 6.96
CA ASN A 20 14.85 6.98 8.09
C ASN A 20 14.98 8.06 9.18
N ARG A 21 14.09 9.05 9.20
CA ARG A 21 14.04 10.02 10.32
C ARG A 21 13.82 9.28 11.64
N ASN A 22 14.39 9.84 12.71
CA ASN A 22 14.30 9.33 14.09
C ASN A 22 14.93 7.95 14.34
N LYS A 23 15.56 7.32 13.34
CA LYS A 23 16.34 6.09 13.55
C LYS A 23 17.76 6.42 14.03
N GLU A 24 18.27 5.56 14.90
CA GLU A 24 19.71 5.42 15.19
C GLU A 24 20.32 4.40 14.22
N SER A 25 21.62 4.55 13.92
CA SER A 25 22.31 3.71 12.94
C SER A 25 23.55 3.09 13.55
N ILE A 26 23.77 1.82 13.23
CA ILE A 26 25.01 1.08 13.49
C ILE A 26 25.36 0.31 12.23
N THR A 27 26.64 0.32 11.85
CA THR A 27 27.14 -0.43 10.70
C THR A 27 27.65 -1.79 11.17
N LEU A 28 27.13 -2.86 10.58
CA LEU A 28 27.48 -4.25 10.92
C LEU A 28 27.62 -5.08 9.64
N ASP A 29 28.64 -5.95 9.59
CA ASP A 29 28.76 -6.97 8.55
C ASP A 29 28.24 -8.32 9.06
N ILE A 30 26.97 -8.61 8.75
CA ILE A 30 26.30 -9.87 9.09
C ILE A 30 26.89 -11.09 8.36
N GLY A 31 27.76 -10.89 7.37
CA GLY A 31 28.52 -11.95 6.72
C GLY A 31 29.59 -12.57 7.62
N THR A 32 30.02 -11.84 8.66
CA THR A 32 30.95 -12.34 9.67
C THR A 32 30.21 -12.99 10.84
N ALA A 33 30.83 -13.98 11.49
CA ALA A 33 30.27 -14.62 12.66
C ALA A 33 29.99 -13.61 13.79
N GLN A 34 30.91 -12.65 13.97
CA GLN A 34 30.82 -11.59 14.97
C GLN A 34 29.68 -10.62 14.67
N GLY A 35 29.52 -10.18 13.42
CA GLY A 35 28.44 -9.27 13.05
C GLY A 35 27.06 -9.91 13.17
N ALA A 36 26.92 -11.18 12.77
CA ALA A 36 25.68 -11.92 13.01
C ALA A 36 25.40 -12.12 14.51
N ASP A 37 26.43 -12.31 15.34
CA ASP A 37 26.26 -12.44 16.79
C ASP A 37 25.75 -11.15 17.43
N VAL A 38 26.23 -9.98 16.99
CA VAL A 38 25.70 -8.69 17.44
C VAL A 38 24.19 -8.57 17.17
N VAL A 39 23.72 -9.02 16.01
CA VAL A 39 22.28 -9.03 15.71
C VAL A 39 21.51 -9.95 16.65
N ARG A 40 22.02 -11.16 16.93
CA ARG A 40 21.40 -12.10 17.88
C ARG A 40 21.33 -11.52 19.31
N GLN A 41 22.38 -10.81 19.72
CA GLN A 41 22.40 -10.11 21.02
C GLN A 41 21.42 -8.93 21.07
N LEU A 42 21.19 -8.24 19.96
CA LEU A 42 20.14 -7.21 19.89
C LEU A 42 18.75 -7.86 19.98
N VAL A 43 18.53 -8.94 19.24
CA VAL A 43 17.25 -9.65 19.19
C VAL A 43 16.80 -10.18 20.56
N SER A 44 17.73 -10.58 21.43
CA SER A 44 17.39 -11.04 22.79
C SER A 44 16.74 -9.97 23.67
N ARG A 45 16.84 -8.70 23.28
CA ARG A 45 16.25 -7.54 23.98
C ARG A 45 15.35 -6.66 23.10
N CYS A 46 15.11 -7.06 21.85
CA CYS A 46 14.26 -6.33 20.92
C CYS A 46 12.85 -6.91 20.89
N ASP A 47 11.86 -6.04 20.78
CA ASP A 47 10.46 -6.46 20.62
C ASP A 47 10.13 -6.87 19.19
N ILE A 48 10.64 -6.11 18.23
CA ILE A 48 10.26 -6.18 16.83
C ILE A 48 11.53 -6.15 15.97
N LEU A 49 11.62 -7.08 15.03
CA LEU A 49 12.61 -7.06 13.95
C LEU A 49 11.85 -6.88 12.62
N VAL A 50 12.28 -5.92 11.80
CA VAL A 50 11.75 -5.74 10.44
C VAL A 50 12.88 -5.92 9.45
N GLU A 51 12.65 -6.76 8.44
CA GLU A 51 13.64 -7.05 7.41
C GLU A 51 12.99 -7.21 6.03
N ASN A 52 13.75 -6.89 4.98
CA ASN A 52 13.31 -7.01 3.59
C ASN A 52 14.35 -7.69 2.69
N PHE A 53 15.11 -8.65 3.24
CA PHE A 53 16.04 -9.46 2.47
C PHE A 53 15.28 -10.44 1.57
N LYS A 54 15.99 -11.01 0.59
CA LYS A 54 15.43 -12.10 -0.23
C LYS A 54 15.03 -13.26 0.67
N VAL A 55 13.94 -13.94 0.30
CA VAL A 55 13.45 -15.17 0.95
C VAL A 55 14.61 -16.14 1.22
N GLY A 56 14.74 -16.59 2.47
CA GLY A 56 15.81 -17.47 2.94
C GLY A 56 17.21 -16.86 3.02
N GLY A 57 17.39 -15.59 2.65
CA GLY A 57 18.69 -14.92 2.59
C GLY A 57 19.40 -14.79 3.94
N LEU A 58 18.64 -14.71 5.03
CA LEU A 58 19.14 -14.61 6.40
C LEU A 58 19.39 -15.96 7.07
N LYS A 59 18.88 -17.06 6.51
CA LYS A 59 18.99 -18.41 7.10
C LYS A 59 20.44 -18.88 7.23
N LYS A 60 21.28 -18.60 6.24
CA LYS A 60 22.72 -18.91 6.27
C LYS A 60 23.48 -18.20 7.39
N TYR A 61 22.92 -17.12 7.93
CA TYR A 61 23.48 -16.38 9.05
C TYR A 61 22.83 -16.73 10.38
N GLY A 62 21.86 -17.66 10.40
CA GLY A 62 21.05 -17.95 11.60
C GLY A 62 20.31 -16.72 12.12
N LEU A 63 19.82 -15.89 11.19
CA LEU A 63 19.05 -14.67 11.45
C LEU A 63 17.63 -14.75 10.87
N ASP A 64 17.22 -15.94 10.40
CA ASP A 64 15.83 -16.25 10.04
C ASP A 64 14.93 -16.35 11.27
N TYR A 65 13.60 -16.33 11.04
CA TYR A 65 12.62 -16.34 12.11
C TYR A 65 12.79 -17.54 13.06
N GLU A 66 12.93 -18.75 12.53
CA GLU A 66 13.01 -19.96 13.34
C GLU A 66 14.26 -19.96 14.24
N SER A 67 15.39 -19.50 13.69
CA SER A 67 16.63 -19.32 14.46
C SER A 67 16.48 -18.27 15.57
N LEU A 68 15.85 -17.13 15.28
CA LEU A 68 15.73 -16.03 16.23
C LEU A 68 14.61 -16.23 17.27
N GLN A 69 13.54 -16.96 16.93
CA GLN A 69 12.47 -17.32 17.85
C GLN A 69 13.00 -18.18 19.01
N ALA A 70 13.98 -19.05 18.76
CA ALA A 70 14.63 -19.85 19.79
C ALA A 70 15.38 -18.99 20.84
N ILE A 71 15.82 -17.78 20.45
CA ILE A 71 16.50 -16.82 21.31
C ILE A 71 15.48 -15.94 22.04
N ASN A 72 14.46 -15.48 21.33
CA ASN A 72 13.41 -14.62 21.87
C ASN A 72 12.03 -15.11 21.38
N PRO A 73 11.34 -15.96 22.17
CA PRO A 73 10.00 -16.46 21.81
C PRO A 73 8.92 -15.36 21.74
N ALA A 74 9.18 -14.18 22.29
CA ALA A 74 8.29 -13.01 22.27
C ALA A 74 8.56 -12.07 21.07
N LEU A 75 9.51 -12.41 20.19
CA LEU A 75 9.90 -11.60 19.04
C LEU A 75 8.79 -11.52 17.98
N ILE A 76 8.41 -10.30 17.62
CA ILE A 76 7.62 -10.06 16.42
C ILE A 76 8.59 -9.87 15.25
N TYR A 77 8.65 -10.84 14.35
CA TYR A 77 9.52 -10.81 13.18
C TYR A 77 8.69 -10.45 11.96
N CYS A 78 9.00 -9.35 11.29
CA CYS A 78 8.28 -8.89 10.10
C CYS A 78 9.18 -8.97 8.87
N SER A 79 8.86 -9.91 7.97
CA SER A 79 9.46 -10.01 6.64
C SER A 79 8.65 -9.21 5.63
N ILE A 80 9.31 -8.39 4.83
CA ILE A 80 8.68 -7.67 3.71
C ILE A 80 9.36 -8.08 2.41
N THR A 81 8.62 -8.75 1.52
CA THR A 81 9.15 -9.21 0.22
C THR A 81 8.20 -8.89 -0.93
N GLY A 82 8.66 -9.02 -2.17
CA GLY A 82 7.84 -8.74 -3.34
C GLY A 82 6.56 -9.58 -3.43
N PHE A 83 6.69 -10.88 -3.14
CA PHE A 83 5.67 -11.90 -3.40
C PHE A 83 5.36 -12.78 -2.19
N GLY A 84 5.89 -12.44 -1.01
CA GLY A 84 5.77 -13.26 0.20
C GLY A 84 6.84 -14.35 0.29
N GLN A 85 6.90 -15.02 1.43
CA GLN A 85 7.79 -16.17 1.68
C GLN A 85 7.25 -17.46 1.04
N THR A 86 6.02 -17.45 0.49
CA THR A 86 5.33 -18.63 -0.04
C THR A 86 4.83 -18.42 -1.48
N GLY A 87 4.37 -19.51 -2.11
CA GLY A 87 3.83 -19.47 -3.46
C GLY A 87 4.89 -19.49 -4.58
N PRO A 88 4.44 -19.53 -5.85
CA PRO A 88 5.31 -19.80 -6.99
C PRO A 88 6.29 -18.65 -7.30
N TYR A 89 6.05 -17.45 -6.76
CA TYR A 89 6.87 -16.26 -7.03
C TYR A 89 7.76 -15.87 -5.84
N ALA A 90 7.77 -16.62 -4.73
CA ALA A 90 8.54 -16.29 -3.52
C ALA A 90 10.03 -16.00 -3.78
N SER A 91 10.65 -16.74 -4.70
CA SER A 91 12.08 -16.56 -5.04
C SER A 91 12.37 -15.41 -5.99
N ARG A 92 11.34 -14.75 -6.54
CA ARG A 92 11.50 -13.66 -7.50
C ARG A 92 11.79 -12.35 -6.77
N PRO A 93 12.68 -11.50 -7.29
CA PRO A 93 12.81 -10.14 -6.79
C PRO A 93 11.53 -9.36 -7.12
N GLY A 94 10.99 -8.65 -6.14
CA GLY A 94 9.88 -7.72 -6.37
C GLY A 94 10.31 -6.30 -6.07
N TYR A 95 9.99 -5.41 -7.00
CA TYR A 95 10.20 -3.97 -6.89
C TYR A 95 8.89 -3.28 -7.18
N ASP A 96 8.65 -2.13 -6.55
CA ASP A 96 7.39 -1.37 -6.67
C ASP A 96 6.85 -1.29 -8.10
N PHE A 97 7.65 -0.86 -9.07
CA PHE A 97 7.22 -0.75 -10.47
C PHE A 97 6.70 -2.08 -11.06
N MET A 98 7.40 -3.19 -10.77
CA MET A 98 6.97 -4.51 -11.23
C MET A 98 5.67 -4.93 -10.57
N ILE A 99 5.54 -4.65 -9.27
CA ILE A 99 4.34 -4.96 -8.51
C ILE A 99 3.17 -4.12 -9.02
N GLN A 100 3.36 -2.82 -9.31
CA GLN A 100 2.36 -1.94 -9.92
C GLN A 100 1.80 -2.50 -11.23
N GLY A 101 2.67 -3.09 -12.06
CA GLY A 101 2.26 -3.79 -13.28
C GLY A 101 1.46 -5.06 -12.98
N LEU A 102 2.01 -5.96 -12.15
CA LEU A 102 1.42 -7.28 -11.90
C LEU A 102 0.12 -7.23 -11.09
N GLY A 103 0.06 -6.39 -10.05
CA GLY A 103 -1.12 -6.23 -9.22
C GLY A 103 -2.19 -5.33 -9.83
N GLY A 104 -2.06 -4.95 -11.11
CA GLY A 104 -3.13 -4.31 -11.89
C GLY A 104 -3.29 -2.81 -11.72
N LEU A 105 -2.50 -2.12 -10.87
CA LEU A 105 -2.65 -0.67 -10.70
C LEU A 105 -2.35 0.10 -11.99
N MET A 106 -1.30 -0.31 -12.71
CA MET A 106 -0.94 0.34 -13.98
C MET A 106 -2.01 0.17 -15.05
N SER A 107 -2.74 -0.96 -15.06
CA SER A 107 -3.79 -1.21 -16.05
C SER A 107 -4.99 -0.28 -15.88
N LEU A 108 -5.13 0.33 -14.70
CA LEU A 108 -6.19 1.28 -14.33
C LEU A 108 -5.74 2.73 -14.33
N THR A 109 -4.44 2.99 -14.46
CA THR A 109 -3.85 4.34 -14.32
C THR A 109 -3.41 4.88 -15.67
N GLY A 110 -3.84 6.10 -16.00
CA GLY A 110 -3.55 6.79 -17.26
C GLY A 110 -4.78 7.01 -18.14
N GLU A 111 -4.56 7.59 -19.32
CA GLU A 111 -5.63 7.93 -20.26
C GLU A 111 -6.24 6.68 -20.94
N PRO A 112 -7.55 6.70 -21.26
CA PRO A 112 -8.18 5.64 -22.05
C PRO A 112 -7.47 5.47 -23.40
N GLY A 113 -7.14 4.22 -23.75
CA GLY A 113 -6.44 3.90 -25.00
C GLY A 113 -4.94 4.21 -25.03
N GLY A 114 -4.37 4.84 -23.98
CA GLY A 114 -2.93 5.08 -23.87
C GLY A 114 -2.14 3.87 -23.34
N GLU A 115 -0.86 4.06 -23.03
CA GLU A 115 -0.02 3.04 -22.36
C GLU A 115 -0.26 3.00 -20.84
N PRO A 116 -0.23 1.83 -20.18
CA PRO A 116 -0.37 1.71 -18.72
C PRO A 116 0.64 2.58 -17.99
N GLN A 117 0.18 3.44 -17.07
CA GLN A 117 1.05 4.38 -16.35
C GLN A 117 1.28 3.93 -14.92
N LYS A 118 2.50 4.08 -14.42
CA LYS A 118 2.80 3.91 -13.00
C LYS A 118 2.35 5.12 -12.19
N ALA A 119 2.12 4.93 -10.90
CA ALA A 119 1.94 6.04 -9.97
C ALA A 119 3.22 6.91 -9.88
N GLY A 120 3.03 8.18 -9.52
CA GLY A 120 4.12 9.14 -9.35
C GLY A 120 5.05 8.84 -8.16
N VAL A 121 4.61 7.96 -7.26
CA VAL A 121 5.35 7.50 -6.08
C VAL A 121 5.42 5.97 -6.05
N ALA A 122 6.30 5.43 -5.20
CA ALA A 122 6.38 4.00 -4.94
C ALA A 122 5.19 3.54 -4.07
N VAL A 123 4.00 3.55 -4.66
CA VAL A 123 2.74 3.33 -3.92
C VAL A 123 2.64 1.91 -3.35
N ALA A 124 3.19 0.90 -4.03
CA ALA A 124 3.22 -0.45 -3.50
C ALA A 124 4.12 -0.51 -2.26
N ASP A 125 5.31 0.10 -2.31
CA ASP A 125 6.22 0.16 -1.15
C ASP A 125 5.58 0.89 0.04
N VAL A 126 5.00 2.08 -0.20
CA VAL A 126 4.37 2.89 0.84
C VAL A 126 3.20 2.16 1.49
N MET A 127 2.32 1.57 0.69
CA MET A 127 1.17 0.84 1.21
C MET A 127 1.59 -0.43 1.93
N THR A 128 2.61 -1.12 1.45
CA THR A 128 3.17 -2.30 2.13
C THR A 128 3.73 -1.92 3.51
N GLY A 129 4.42 -0.78 3.62
CA GLY A 129 4.86 -0.25 4.90
C GLY A 129 3.70 0.03 5.87
N MET A 130 2.58 0.55 5.35
CA MET A 130 1.36 0.76 6.14
C MET A 130 0.72 -0.56 6.61
N TYR A 131 0.59 -1.55 5.72
CA TYR A 131 0.09 -2.88 6.08
C TYR A 131 0.99 -3.59 7.09
N ALA A 132 2.31 -3.52 6.90
CA ALA A 132 3.28 -4.06 7.85
C ALA A 132 3.17 -3.39 9.23
N THR A 133 2.98 -2.07 9.26
CA THR A 133 2.76 -1.34 10.51
C THR A 133 1.49 -1.82 11.22
N VAL A 134 0.37 -1.96 10.50
CA VAL A 134 -0.88 -2.46 11.07
C VAL A 134 -0.73 -3.90 11.58
N ALA A 135 -0.04 -4.76 10.82
CA ALA A 135 0.22 -6.15 11.21
C ALA A 135 1.09 -6.23 12.48
N VAL A 136 2.15 -5.42 12.56
CA VAL A 136 3.01 -5.32 13.75
C VAL A 136 2.20 -4.84 14.97
N LEU A 137 1.37 -3.81 14.82
CA LEU A 137 0.52 -3.33 15.91
C LEU A 137 -0.47 -4.40 16.38
N ALA A 138 -1.08 -5.14 15.45
CA ALA A 138 -1.96 -6.26 15.78
C ALA A 138 -1.20 -7.38 16.52
N ALA A 139 0.02 -7.71 16.08
CA ALA A 139 0.88 -8.69 16.74
C ALA A 139 1.29 -8.24 18.15
N VAL A 140 1.56 -6.95 18.37
CA VAL A 140 1.83 -6.41 19.71
C VAL A 140 0.62 -6.60 20.63
N VAL A 141 -0.59 -6.34 20.14
CA VAL A 141 -1.83 -6.55 20.91
C VAL A 141 -2.05 -8.03 21.22
N GLU A 142 -1.82 -8.91 20.25
CA GLU A 142 -1.93 -10.37 20.44
C GLU A 142 -0.91 -10.86 21.48
N ARG A 143 0.34 -10.41 21.39
CA ARG A 143 1.42 -10.75 22.32
C ARG A 143 1.11 -10.38 23.77
N HIS A 144 0.33 -9.31 24.03
CA HIS A 144 -0.12 -9.00 25.39
C HIS A 144 -1.04 -10.06 25.99
N ARG A 145 -1.69 -10.89 25.15
CA ARG A 145 -2.59 -11.97 25.58
C ARG A 145 -1.86 -13.31 25.64
N SER A 146 -1.05 -13.62 24.63
CA SER A 146 -0.37 -14.91 24.50
C SER A 146 0.99 -14.95 25.20
N GLY A 147 1.65 -13.80 25.37
CA GLY A 147 3.05 -13.70 25.76
C GLY A 147 4.04 -14.11 24.65
N LEU A 148 3.55 -14.42 23.45
CA LEU A 148 4.35 -14.96 22.35
C LEU A 148 4.45 -13.98 21.19
N GLY A 149 5.58 -14.05 20.49
CA GLY A 149 5.80 -13.39 19.22
C GLY A 149 5.25 -14.19 18.06
N GLN A 150 5.45 -13.68 16.84
CA GLN A 150 4.98 -14.32 15.61
C GLN A 150 5.77 -13.81 14.40
N HIS A 151 5.78 -14.61 13.33
CA HIS A 151 6.30 -14.21 12.03
C HIS A 151 5.20 -13.58 11.19
N LEU A 152 5.42 -12.35 10.74
CA LEU A 152 4.58 -11.62 9.82
C LEU A 152 5.24 -11.69 8.43
N ASP A 153 4.60 -12.41 7.50
CA ASP A 153 4.99 -12.47 6.09
C ASP A 153 4.14 -11.46 5.30
N ILE A 154 4.75 -10.34 4.90
CA ILE A 154 4.09 -9.26 4.18
C ILE A 154 4.61 -9.21 2.74
N ALA A 155 3.70 -9.35 1.78
CA ALA A 155 4.01 -9.27 0.36
C ALA A 155 3.57 -7.93 -0.25
N LEU A 156 4.43 -7.32 -1.07
CA LEU A 156 4.08 -6.12 -1.84
C LEU A 156 2.88 -6.38 -2.76
N LEU A 157 2.85 -7.55 -3.42
CA LEU A 157 1.76 -7.93 -4.32
C LEU A 157 0.42 -8.00 -3.58
N ASP A 158 0.39 -8.63 -2.40
CA ASP A 158 -0.84 -8.78 -1.60
C ASP A 158 -1.37 -7.42 -1.17
N CYS A 159 -0.49 -6.54 -0.68
CA CYS A 159 -0.84 -5.19 -0.27
C CYS A 159 -1.38 -4.37 -1.43
N GLN A 160 -0.77 -4.48 -2.62
CA GLN A 160 -1.26 -3.76 -3.79
C GLN A 160 -2.61 -4.29 -4.27
N VAL A 161 -2.79 -5.61 -4.36
CA VAL A 161 -4.07 -6.19 -4.74
C VAL A 161 -5.14 -5.78 -3.74
N ALA A 162 -4.87 -5.80 -2.44
CA ALA A 162 -5.83 -5.35 -1.43
C ALA A 162 -6.25 -3.88 -1.61
N MET A 163 -5.31 -2.99 -1.94
CA MET A 163 -5.58 -1.57 -2.17
C MET A 163 -6.52 -1.31 -3.37
N MET A 164 -6.61 -2.23 -4.34
CA MET A 164 -7.45 -2.06 -5.54
C MET A 164 -8.95 -2.02 -5.22
N ALA A 165 -9.37 -2.47 -4.03
CA ALA A 165 -10.70 -2.27 -3.45
C ALA A 165 -11.86 -2.52 -4.44
N ASN A 166 -12.61 -1.47 -4.78
CA ASN A 166 -13.79 -1.57 -5.65
C ASN A 166 -13.46 -2.04 -7.07
N GLN A 167 -12.22 -1.87 -7.55
CA GLN A 167 -11.83 -2.33 -8.87
C GLN A 167 -11.72 -3.85 -8.93
N ASN A 168 -11.25 -4.49 -7.86
CA ASN A 168 -11.31 -5.95 -7.73
C ASN A 168 -12.76 -6.42 -7.72
N MET A 169 -13.62 -5.75 -6.94
CA MET A 169 -15.03 -6.11 -6.86
C MET A 169 -15.75 -5.94 -8.21
N ASN A 170 -15.43 -4.91 -8.98
CA ASN A 170 -15.97 -4.73 -10.34
C ASN A 170 -15.67 -5.95 -11.21
N TYR A 171 -14.43 -6.46 -11.19
CA TYR A 171 -14.09 -7.68 -11.92
C TYR A 171 -14.81 -8.91 -11.35
N LEU A 172 -14.81 -9.10 -10.03
CA LEU A 172 -15.41 -10.28 -9.39
C LEU A 172 -16.94 -10.35 -9.62
N CYS A 173 -17.63 -9.21 -9.66
CA CYS A 173 -19.07 -9.17 -9.87
C CYS A 173 -19.49 -9.26 -11.34
N THR A 174 -18.62 -8.88 -12.29
CA THR A 174 -19.00 -8.76 -13.71
C THR A 174 -18.24 -9.71 -14.65
N GLY A 175 -17.12 -10.28 -14.20
CA GLY A 175 -16.16 -11.00 -15.05
C GLY A 175 -15.39 -10.11 -16.01
N GLN A 176 -15.58 -8.78 -15.98
CA GLN A 176 -14.95 -7.84 -16.90
C GLN A 176 -13.91 -6.98 -16.19
N ALA A 177 -12.68 -7.02 -16.70
CA ALA A 177 -11.59 -6.22 -16.14
C ALA A 177 -11.87 -4.72 -16.34
N PRO A 178 -11.80 -3.88 -15.27
CA PRO A 178 -12.00 -2.45 -15.42
C PRO A 178 -10.96 -1.84 -16.35
N GLN A 179 -11.36 -0.81 -17.09
CA GLN A 179 -10.46 -0.09 -18.00
C GLN A 179 -10.05 1.26 -17.40
N ARG A 180 -8.91 1.80 -17.85
CA ARG A 180 -8.47 3.16 -17.54
C ARG A 180 -9.56 4.19 -17.81
N PRO A 181 -9.97 4.98 -16.81
CA PRO A 181 -11.00 5.99 -17.01
C PRO A 181 -10.42 7.38 -17.33
N GLY A 182 -9.10 7.54 -17.36
CA GLY A 182 -8.45 8.85 -17.40
C GLY A 182 -8.68 9.64 -16.11
N ALA A 183 -8.65 10.96 -16.21
CA ALA A 183 -8.95 11.86 -15.08
C ALA A 183 -10.44 11.88 -14.64
N GLY A 184 -11.28 11.02 -15.24
CA GLY A 184 -12.68 10.85 -14.85
C GLY A 184 -12.83 9.70 -13.84
N SER A 185 -13.54 9.91 -12.75
CA SER A 185 -13.88 8.83 -11.80
C SER A 185 -15.11 8.04 -12.27
N ARG A 186 -15.02 6.72 -12.46
CA ARG A 186 -16.21 5.89 -12.73
C ARG A 186 -17.14 5.92 -11.51
N GLY A 187 -18.34 6.48 -11.69
CA GLY A 187 -19.33 6.67 -10.62
C GLY A 187 -19.64 8.14 -10.30
N TYR A 188 -18.80 9.07 -10.76
CA TYR A 188 -19.04 10.53 -10.64
C TYR A 188 -18.81 11.19 -12.00
N SER A 189 -19.73 12.05 -12.45
CA SER A 189 -19.58 12.82 -13.70
C SER A 189 -18.61 14.00 -13.52
N SER A 190 -17.40 13.72 -13.06
CA SER A 190 -16.39 14.72 -12.74
C SER A 190 -15.12 14.45 -13.54
N ARG A 191 -14.76 15.40 -14.41
CA ARG A 191 -13.48 15.43 -15.12
C ARG A 191 -12.58 16.45 -14.41
N ALA A 192 -11.34 16.10 -14.11
CA ALA A 192 -10.39 17.08 -13.61
C ALA A 192 -10.06 18.09 -14.73
N HIS A 193 -10.12 19.38 -14.41
CA HIS A 193 -9.65 20.46 -15.28
C HIS A 193 -8.34 21.02 -14.70
N GLN A 194 -7.37 21.34 -15.56
CA GLN A 194 -6.16 22.04 -15.15
C GLN A 194 -6.51 23.49 -14.84
N TYR A 195 -6.16 23.97 -13.65
CA TYR A 195 -6.47 25.35 -13.25
C TYR A 195 -5.31 26.32 -13.52
N ASP A 196 -4.06 25.85 -13.59
CA ASP A 196 -2.88 26.72 -13.75
C ASP A 196 -1.56 25.97 -14.04
N GLY A 197 -1.63 24.71 -14.46
CA GLY A 197 -0.43 23.89 -14.72
C GLY A 197 0.25 23.31 -13.47
N THR A 198 -0.23 23.57 -12.26
CA THR A 198 0.31 22.96 -11.02
C THR A 198 -0.75 22.25 -10.17
N GLY A 199 -2.03 22.60 -10.33
CA GLY A 199 -3.16 21.92 -9.69
C GLY A 199 -4.17 21.35 -10.68
N LEU A 200 -4.55 20.08 -10.48
CA LEU A 200 -5.77 19.50 -11.05
C LEU A 200 -6.87 19.60 -9.99
N SER A 201 -7.95 20.30 -10.30
CA SER A 201 -9.19 20.24 -9.52
C SER A 201 -10.37 20.02 -10.47
N GLY A 202 -11.26 19.10 -10.12
CA GLY A 202 -12.44 18.78 -10.92
C GLY A 202 -13.67 18.83 -10.04
N PRO A 203 -14.80 19.37 -10.51
CA PRO A 203 -16.03 19.40 -9.73
C PRO A 203 -16.52 17.97 -9.49
N THR A 204 -16.47 17.47 -8.25
CA THR A 204 -17.01 16.15 -7.88
C THR A 204 -18.50 16.26 -7.60
N SER A 205 -19.36 15.84 -8.52
CA SER A 205 -20.82 15.84 -8.28
C SER A 205 -21.27 14.52 -7.66
N ALA A 206 -21.38 14.49 -6.34
CA ALA A 206 -21.81 13.32 -5.56
C ALA A 206 -23.34 13.13 -5.47
N GLY A 207 -24.14 14.02 -6.07
CA GLY A 207 -25.60 13.94 -6.04
C GLY A 207 -26.28 15.07 -6.80
N ALA A 208 -27.58 14.90 -7.11
CA ALA A 208 -28.36 15.81 -7.95
C ALA A 208 -28.40 17.27 -7.46
N ARG A 209 -28.40 17.49 -6.13
CA ARG A 209 -28.35 18.83 -5.52
C ARG A 209 -26.99 19.51 -5.65
N PHE A 210 -25.92 18.72 -5.71
CA PHE A 210 -24.56 19.24 -5.86
C PHE A 210 -24.26 19.53 -7.33
N ALA A 211 -24.73 18.67 -8.24
CA ALA A 211 -24.63 18.87 -9.69
C ALA A 211 -25.40 20.13 -10.16
N SER A 212 -26.61 20.36 -9.66
CA SER A 212 -27.39 21.58 -9.95
C SER A 212 -26.72 22.84 -9.40
N GLY A 213 -26.24 22.81 -8.15
CA GLY A 213 -25.49 23.94 -7.57
C GLY A 213 -24.17 24.26 -8.30
N LEU A 214 -23.50 23.27 -8.87
CA LEU A 214 -22.32 23.45 -9.72
C LEU A 214 -22.67 24.04 -11.09
N ALA A 215 -23.74 23.55 -11.73
CA ALA A 215 -24.22 24.07 -13.01
C ALA A 215 -24.67 25.55 -12.90
N ASP A 216 -25.29 25.91 -11.78
CA ASP A 216 -25.67 27.29 -11.46
C ASP A 216 -24.43 28.19 -11.27
N ARG A 217 -23.42 27.72 -10.51
CA ARG A 217 -22.18 28.47 -10.29
C ARG A 217 -21.31 28.59 -11.55
N ALA A 218 -21.38 27.62 -12.46
CA ALA A 218 -20.63 27.62 -13.72
C ALA A 218 -21.35 28.34 -14.88
N GLY A 219 -22.60 28.78 -14.67
CA GLY A 219 -23.40 29.45 -15.71
C GLY A 219 -23.86 28.53 -16.85
N TRP A 220 -23.92 27.21 -16.61
CA TRP A 220 -24.18 26.20 -17.65
C TRP A 220 -25.65 25.82 -17.81
N GLN A 221 -26.58 26.59 -17.23
CA GLN A 221 -28.03 26.30 -17.30
C GLN A 221 -28.54 26.10 -18.74
N ALA A 222 -27.98 26.81 -19.72
CA ALA A 222 -28.38 26.71 -21.13
C ALA A 222 -27.89 25.43 -21.84
N ALA A 223 -26.84 24.76 -21.34
CA ALA A 223 -26.26 23.58 -21.97
C ALA A 223 -27.07 22.29 -21.70
N PHE A 224 -28.02 22.32 -20.76
CA PHE A 224 -28.67 21.12 -20.22
C PHE A 224 -30.13 20.89 -20.63
N GLY A 225 -30.67 21.67 -21.58
CA GLY A 225 -31.78 21.25 -22.46
C GLY A 225 -33.04 20.59 -21.84
N GLY A 226 -33.38 20.86 -20.58
CA GLY A 226 -34.67 20.49 -19.98
C GLY A 226 -34.98 19.00 -19.82
N GLN A 227 -34.01 18.08 -19.98
CA GLN A 227 -34.23 16.64 -19.75
C GLN A 227 -33.93 16.28 -18.29
N PRO A 228 -34.88 15.69 -17.53
CA PRO A 228 -34.62 15.26 -16.16
C PRO A 228 -33.66 14.06 -16.15
N PHE A 229 -32.52 14.20 -15.45
CA PHE A 229 -31.63 13.08 -15.17
C PHE A 229 -32.30 12.09 -14.19
N ALA A 230 -32.44 10.84 -14.59
CA ALA A 230 -32.58 9.74 -13.64
C ALA A 230 -31.17 9.27 -13.24
N PHE A 231 -30.78 9.47 -11.98
CA PHE A 231 -29.51 8.98 -11.45
C PHE A 231 -29.76 7.89 -10.41
N VAL A 232 -29.08 6.75 -10.57
CA VAL A 232 -28.96 5.71 -9.57
C VAL A 232 -27.83 6.13 -8.62
N GLY A 233 -28.19 6.69 -7.47
CA GLY A 233 -27.23 6.96 -6.39
C GLY A 233 -27.00 5.70 -5.58
N TYR A 234 -25.74 5.29 -5.42
CA TYR A 234 -25.38 4.23 -4.47
C TYR A 234 -25.24 4.86 -3.07
N ALA A 235 -26.36 5.01 -2.38
CA ALA A 235 -26.41 5.31 -0.96
C ALA A 235 -27.11 4.13 -0.26
N GLY A 236 -26.31 3.23 0.33
CA GLY A 236 -26.77 2.21 1.27
C GLY A 236 -27.45 0.98 0.65
N ALA A 237 -26.68 -0.09 0.47
CA ALA A 237 -27.21 -1.45 0.46
C ALA A 237 -26.37 -2.31 1.42
N VAL A 238 -26.54 -2.06 2.72
CA VAL A 238 -26.49 -3.16 3.70
C VAL A 238 -27.89 -3.73 3.72
N SER A 239 -28.19 -4.72 2.88
CA SER A 239 -29.31 -5.63 3.08
C SER A 239 -29.20 -6.86 2.18
N GLN A 240 -28.97 -8.01 2.83
CA GLN A 240 -29.42 -9.36 2.48
C GLN A 240 -29.16 -9.88 1.05
N CYS A 241 -28.08 -10.64 0.91
CA CYS A 241 -28.02 -11.82 0.03
C CYS A 241 -27.51 -13.01 0.84
N ALA A 242 -28.42 -13.66 1.56
CA ALA A 242 -28.25 -15.06 1.96
C ALA A 242 -29.20 -15.87 1.06
N PRO A 243 -28.70 -16.80 0.23
CA PRO A 243 -29.51 -17.91 -0.22
C PRO A 243 -29.52 -18.95 0.90
N ALA A 244 -30.73 -19.31 1.35
CA ALA A 244 -30.95 -20.50 2.15
C ALA A 244 -30.37 -21.71 1.40
N PHE A 245 -29.42 -22.42 2.02
CA PHE A 245 -29.15 -23.81 1.65
C PHE A 245 -30.22 -24.67 2.31
N GLY A 246 -31.10 -25.22 1.48
CA GLY A 246 -31.81 -26.47 1.77
C GLY A 246 -30.97 -27.65 1.33
#